data_AF-Q5M934-F1
#
_entry.id   AF-Q5M934-F1
#
_cell.length_a   1.000
_cell.length_b   1.000
_cell.length_c   1.000
_cell.angle_alpha   90.00
_cell.angle_beta   90.00
_cell.angle_gamma   90.00
#
_symmetry.space_group_name_H-M   'P 1'
#
loop_
_entity.id
_entity.type
_entity.pdbx_description
1 polymer ?
#
loop_
_entity_poly.entity_id
_entity_poly.type
_entity_poly.pdbx_seq_one_letter_code
_entity_poly.pdbx_strand_id
1 'polypeptide(L)'
;MAAEEAEVVSPLIVDTAPDTSGTAAASLAAAVSAAAAAARTGSQAQVSKAALAAKLMSLSGVFAVHKPKGPTSAELLNRLKEKLLAEAGLPSPEWNKRQKQTLKVGHGGTLDSAAQGVLVVGIGRGTKMLTSMLSGSKRYIATGELGKATDTLDSTGKVTEEKPYDKITQEDIEGILQKFTGNIMQVPPLYSALKKDGQRLSTLMKRGETVEARPARPVTVHSISLLKYQPPFFTLDVECGGGFYIRSLVSDIGKELSSCATVLELTRTKQGPFTLAQHALPEDRWTINDIAQSLKRCTSLLPEELTFKKSKSEPSSDQALSCGYITLRETKREDDTVKTL
;
A
#
# COMPACT_ATOMS: atom_id res chain seq x y z
N MET A 1 -20.40 -29.54 27.84
CA MET A 1 -21.34 -30.17 26.90
C MET A 1 -20.51 -30.81 25.80
N ALA A 2 -20.57 -32.15 25.77
CA ALA A 2 -19.81 -33.03 24.89
C ALA A 2 -20.45 -33.14 23.51
N ALA A 3 -19.65 -33.40 22.49
CA ALA A 3 -20.02 -34.23 21.34
C ALA A 3 -18.73 -34.76 20.69
N GLU A 4 -18.61 -36.07 20.77
CA GLU A 4 -17.59 -36.98 20.27
C GLU A 4 -17.98 -37.47 18.86
N GLU A 5 -17.16 -38.37 18.29
CA GLU A 5 -17.33 -39.26 17.13
C GLU A 5 -16.42 -38.95 15.93
N ALA A 6 -15.79 -39.90 15.25
CA ALA A 6 -15.49 -41.31 15.51
C ALA A 6 -14.44 -41.76 14.47
N GLU A 7 -13.61 -42.73 14.85
CA GLU A 7 -12.52 -43.39 14.12
C GLU A 7 -13.03 -44.67 13.44
N VAL A 8 -12.64 -45.02 12.19
CA VAL A 8 -12.71 -46.42 11.68
C VAL A 8 -11.64 -46.74 10.59
N VAL A 9 -10.63 -47.51 11.01
CA VAL A 9 -10.11 -48.82 10.50
C VAL A 9 -9.31 -48.98 9.18
N SER A 10 -8.19 -49.72 9.38
CA SER A 10 -7.07 -50.27 8.59
C SER A 10 -7.31 -51.14 7.33
N PRO A 11 -6.22 -51.47 6.58
CA PRO A 11 -6.22 -52.17 5.28
C PRO A 11 -5.79 -53.65 5.34
N LEU A 12 -6.07 -54.42 4.28
CA LEU A 12 -5.28 -55.53 3.68
C LEU A 12 -6.15 -56.46 2.82
N ILE A 13 -5.86 -56.59 1.51
CA ILE A 13 -6.19 -57.78 0.70
C ILE A 13 -5.00 -58.11 -0.21
N VAL A 14 -4.72 -59.41 -0.28
CA VAL A 14 -3.57 -60.13 -0.83
C VAL A 14 -3.88 -60.72 -2.21
N ASP A 15 -2.82 -60.84 -3.03
CA ASP A 15 -2.56 -61.66 -4.23
C ASP A 15 -3.59 -61.82 -5.36
N THR A 16 -3.09 -61.63 -6.60
CA THR A 16 -2.92 -62.72 -7.58
C THR A 16 -2.30 -62.17 -8.88
N ALA A 17 -1.17 -62.76 -9.29
CA ALA A 17 -0.59 -62.58 -10.63
C ALA A 17 -1.06 -63.71 -11.56
N PRO A 18 -1.15 -63.46 -12.87
CA PRO A 18 -0.52 -64.40 -13.80
C PRO A 18 0.26 -63.74 -14.95
N ASP A 19 1.22 -64.52 -15.45
CA ASP A 19 2.07 -64.29 -16.63
C ASP A 19 1.29 -63.85 -17.88
N THR A 20 1.83 -62.85 -18.60
CA THR A 20 1.84 -62.89 -20.07
C THR A 20 3.08 -62.17 -20.61
N SER A 21 3.86 -62.94 -21.35
CA SER A 21 4.97 -62.55 -22.20
C SER A 21 4.49 -61.65 -23.34
N GLY A 22 5.15 -60.52 -23.55
CA GLY A 22 4.92 -59.71 -24.75
C GLY A 22 5.40 -58.28 -24.63
N THR A 23 6.36 -57.89 -25.48
CA THR A 23 6.71 -56.50 -25.84
C THR A 23 7.54 -55.67 -24.84
N ALA A 24 8.75 -56.14 -24.52
CA ALA A 24 9.78 -55.38 -23.79
C ALA A 24 10.46 -54.23 -24.58
N ALA A 25 9.92 -53.80 -25.74
CA ALA A 25 10.51 -52.73 -26.55
C ALA A 25 9.65 -51.44 -26.65
N ALA A 26 8.39 -51.47 -26.21
CA ALA A 26 7.47 -50.33 -26.32
C ALA A 26 7.40 -49.46 -25.03
N SER A 27 7.81 -49.98 -23.87
CA SER A 27 7.73 -49.22 -22.60
C SER A 27 8.92 -48.27 -22.37
N LEU A 28 10.07 -48.52 -22.99
CA LEU A 28 11.24 -47.63 -22.86
C LEU A 28 11.06 -46.35 -23.68
N ALA A 29 10.46 -46.42 -24.88
CA ALA A 29 10.20 -45.23 -25.70
C ALA A 29 9.14 -44.30 -25.08
N ALA A 30 8.11 -44.87 -24.44
CA ALA A 30 7.11 -44.10 -23.71
C ALA A 30 7.68 -43.45 -22.44
N ALA A 31 8.53 -44.17 -21.68
CA ALA A 31 9.21 -43.62 -20.51
C ALA A 31 10.23 -42.54 -20.87
N VAL A 32 10.99 -42.70 -21.97
CA VAL A 32 11.93 -41.68 -22.48
C VAL A 32 11.17 -40.48 -23.04
N SER A 33 10.03 -40.67 -23.71
CA SER A 33 9.19 -39.56 -24.19
C SER A 33 8.51 -38.82 -23.03
N ALA A 34 8.08 -39.53 -21.98
CA ALA A 34 7.52 -38.91 -20.76
C ALA A 34 8.60 -38.17 -19.96
N ALA A 35 9.82 -38.73 -19.85
CA ALA A 35 10.95 -38.05 -19.23
C ALA A 35 11.46 -36.86 -20.05
N ALA A 36 11.45 -36.95 -21.38
CA ALA A 36 11.78 -35.83 -22.26
C ALA A 36 10.68 -34.76 -22.28
N ALA A 37 9.40 -35.15 -22.15
CA ALA A 37 8.29 -34.22 -21.96
C ALA A 37 8.36 -33.56 -20.58
N ALA A 38 8.64 -34.32 -19.51
CA ALA A 38 8.84 -33.82 -18.15
C ALA A 38 10.09 -32.94 -18.01
N ALA A 39 11.16 -33.22 -18.76
CA ALA A 39 12.35 -32.38 -18.84
C ALA A 39 12.10 -31.11 -19.67
N ARG A 40 11.27 -31.18 -20.72
CA ARG A 40 10.84 -30.01 -21.51
C ARG A 40 9.79 -29.16 -20.79
N THR A 41 8.92 -29.75 -19.98
CA THR A 41 7.96 -29.01 -19.12
C THR A 41 8.62 -28.49 -17.85
N GLY A 42 9.62 -29.18 -17.31
CA GLY A 42 10.49 -28.69 -16.22
C GLY A 42 11.36 -27.51 -16.65
N SER A 43 11.73 -27.43 -17.93
CA SER A 43 12.47 -26.29 -18.51
C SER A 43 11.59 -25.06 -18.80
N GLN A 44 10.25 -25.19 -18.81
CA GLN A 44 9.33 -24.07 -19.08
C GLN A 44 8.83 -23.35 -17.82
N ALA A 45 9.13 -23.84 -16.61
CA ALA A 45 8.55 -23.31 -15.37
C ALA A 45 9.51 -22.50 -14.47
N GLN A 46 10.78 -22.32 -14.87
CA GLN A 46 11.71 -21.43 -14.16
C GLN A 46 12.12 -20.27 -15.07
N VAL A 47 11.33 -19.20 -15.06
CA VAL A 47 11.77 -17.91 -15.61
C VAL A 47 13.13 -17.59 -14.97
N SER A 48 14.16 -17.39 -15.78
CA SER A 48 15.50 -17.15 -15.25
C SER A 48 15.48 -15.91 -14.33
N LYS A 49 16.26 -15.93 -13.25
CA LYS A 49 16.38 -14.77 -12.33
C LYS A 49 16.68 -13.48 -13.11
N ALA A 50 17.51 -13.56 -14.15
CA ALA A 50 17.81 -12.45 -15.04
C ALA A 50 16.55 -11.92 -15.77
N ALA A 51 15.69 -12.80 -16.27
CA ALA A 51 14.43 -12.41 -16.90
C ALA A 51 13.44 -11.79 -15.91
N LEU A 52 13.35 -12.31 -14.67
CA LEU A 52 12.54 -11.70 -13.60
C LEU A 52 13.07 -10.32 -13.20
N ALA A 53 14.39 -10.16 -13.05
CA ALA A 53 15.02 -8.88 -12.77
C ALA A 53 14.76 -7.85 -13.89
N ALA A 54 14.93 -8.24 -15.15
CA ALA A 54 14.61 -7.38 -16.29
C ALA A 54 13.13 -7.00 -16.30
N LYS A 55 12.23 -7.95 -16.03
CA LYS A 55 10.79 -7.70 -15.93
C LYS A 55 10.46 -6.73 -14.81
N LEU A 56 10.99 -6.93 -13.60
CA LEU A 56 10.80 -6.03 -12.46
C LEU A 56 11.26 -4.61 -12.78
N MET A 57 12.44 -4.46 -13.37
CA MET A 57 12.99 -3.15 -13.74
C MET A 57 12.22 -2.46 -14.88
N SER A 58 11.50 -3.24 -15.69
CA SER A 58 10.61 -2.70 -16.73
C SER A 58 9.25 -2.22 -16.20
N LEU A 59 8.85 -2.61 -14.99
CA LEU A 59 7.55 -2.24 -14.44
C LEU A 59 7.46 -0.72 -14.21
N SER A 60 6.41 -0.13 -14.77
CA SER A 60 6.16 1.30 -14.64
C SER A 60 4.67 1.60 -14.68
N GLY A 61 4.16 2.26 -13.64
CA GLY A 61 2.78 2.71 -13.56
C GLY A 61 2.30 2.76 -12.11
N VAL A 62 0.99 2.85 -11.93
CA VAL A 62 0.34 2.86 -10.62
C VAL A 62 -0.64 1.69 -10.50
N PHE A 63 -0.68 1.09 -9.32
CA PHE A 63 -1.57 -0.01 -8.96
C PHE A 63 -1.98 0.15 -7.51
N ALA A 64 -2.87 -0.70 -7.01
CA ALA A 64 -3.29 -0.69 -5.61
C ALA A 64 -2.88 -1.98 -4.89
N VAL A 65 -2.51 -1.85 -3.62
CA VAL A 65 -2.33 -2.97 -2.70
C VAL A 65 -3.28 -2.83 -1.52
N HIS A 66 -3.61 -3.96 -0.90
CA HIS A 66 -4.30 -3.97 0.38
C HIS A 66 -3.28 -3.76 1.50
N LYS A 67 -3.41 -2.66 2.25
CA LYS A 67 -2.67 -2.44 3.49
C LYS A 67 -3.49 -3.04 4.65
N PRO A 68 -3.01 -4.05 5.38
CA PRO A 68 -3.67 -4.50 6.60
C PRO A 68 -3.49 -3.48 7.75
N LYS A 69 -4.28 -3.65 8.82
CA LYS A 69 -4.08 -2.95 10.09
C LYS A 69 -2.74 -3.37 10.71
N GLY A 70 -2.02 -2.41 11.31
CA GLY A 70 -0.72 -2.64 11.94
C GLY A 70 0.43 -1.84 11.31
N PRO A 71 0.96 -2.25 10.14
CA PRO A 71 2.13 -1.61 9.56
C PRO A 71 1.84 -0.18 9.13
N THR A 72 2.85 0.68 9.12
CA THR A 72 2.79 1.99 8.46
C THR A 72 2.76 1.81 6.93
N SER A 73 2.30 2.84 6.20
CA SER A 73 2.37 2.83 4.73
C SER A 73 3.82 2.69 4.20
N ALA A 74 4.82 3.17 4.96
CA ALA A 74 6.22 3.07 4.59
C ALA A 74 6.78 1.65 4.81
N GLU A 75 6.45 1.02 5.94
CA GLU A 75 6.80 -0.39 6.22
C GLU A 75 6.20 -1.32 5.18
N LEU A 76 4.92 -1.10 4.81
CA LEU A 76 4.27 -1.88 3.76
C LEU A 76 5.01 -1.79 2.41
N LEU A 77 5.43 -0.57 2.03
CA LEU A 77 6.20 -0.36 0.80
C LEU A 77 7.58 -1.03 0.84
N ASN A 78 8.26 -0.99 1.99
CA ASN A 78 9.55 -1.66 2.15
C ASN A 78 9.40 -3.18 2.01
N ARG A 79 8.40 -3.76 2.68
CA ARG A 79 8.07 -5.19 2.58
C ARG A 79 7.74 -5.61 1.15
N LEU A 80 6.96 -4.80 0.43
CA LEU A 80 6.67 -5.01 -1.00
C LEU A 80 7.95 -4.98 -1.83
N LYS A 81 8.82 -4.00 -1.61
CA LYS A 81 10.09 -3.86 -2.33
C LYS A 81 11.02 -5.06 -2.08
N GLU A 82 11.14 -5.50 -0.83
CA GLU A 82 11.93 -6.67 -0.43
C GLU A 82 11.42 -7.94 -1.11
N LYS A 83 10.11 -8.20 -1.08
CA LYS A 83 9.48 -9.34 -1.77
C LYS A 83 9.82 -9.37 -3.26
N LEU A 84 9.67 -8.24 -3.95
CA LEU A 84 9.92 -8.17 -5.39
C LEU A 84 11.39 -8.34 -5.75
N LEU A 85 12.31 -7.77 -4.96
CA LEU A 85 13.75 -7.95 -5.17
C LEU A 85 14.16 -9.40 -4.91
N ALA A 86 13.63 -10.04 -3.85
CA ALA A 86 13.88 -11.44 -3.55
C ALA A 86 13.37 -12.36 -4.68
N GLU A 87 12.15 -12.14 -5.19
CA GLU A 87 11.61 -12.86 -6.35
C GLU A 87 12.49 -12.70 -7.60
N ALA A 88 13.03 -11.49 -7.83
CA ALA A 88 13.95 -11.21 -8.93
C ALA A 88 15.38 -11.73 -8.70
N GLY A 89 15.71 -12.30 -7.53
CA GLY A 89 17.06 -12.71 -7.16
C GLY A 89 18.06 -11.54 -7.06
N LEU A 90 17.56 -10.33 -6.78
CA LEU A 90 18.34 -9.11 -6.58
C LEU A 90 18.63 -8.90 -5.09
N PRO A 91 19.74 -8.21 -4.73
CA PRO A 91 20.05 -7.92 -3.34
C PRO A 91 18.96 -7.04 -2.71
N SER A 92 18.78 -7.21 -1.40
CA SER A 92 17.90 -6.38 -0.58
C SER A 92 18.30 -4.91 -0.68
N PRO A 93 17.36 -3.94 -0.53
CA PRO A 93 17.71 -2.54 -0.65
C PRO A 93 18.70 -2.12 0.44
N GLU A 94 19.89 -1.67 0.07
CA GLU A 94 20.74 -0.92 0.99
C GLU A 94 20.12 0.47 1.20
N TRP A 95 19.67 0.77 2.42
CA TRP A 95 19.08 2.06 2.77
C TRP A 95 20.17 3.10 3.07
N ASN A 96 20.95 3.44 2.05
CA ASN A 96 21.84 4.59 2.09
C ASN A 96 21.16 5.77 1.39
N LYS A 97 20.87 6.85 2.14
CA LYS A 97 20.19 8.06 1.61
C LYS A 97 20.86 8.67 0.37
N ARG A 98 22.11 8.32 0.09
CA ARG A 98 22.91 8.82 -1.04
C ARG A 98 22.91 7.90 -2.27
N GLN A 99 22.48 6.65 -2.16
CA GLN A 99 22.47 5.73 -3.30
C GLN A 99 21.13 5.77 -4.04
N LYS A 100 21.23 5.80 -5.38
CA LYS A 100 20.07 5.67 -6.26
C LYS A 100 19.45 4.29 -6.02
N GLN A 101 18.21 4.29 -5.51
CA GLN A 101 17.50 3.04 -5.26
C GLN A 101 17.34 2.23 -6.55
N THR A 102 17.72 0.95 -6.50
CA THR A 102 17.60 0.00 -7.62
C THR A 102 16.18 -0.10 -8.15
N LEU A 103 15.20 -0.21 -7.24
CA LEU A 103 13.77 -0.19 -7.55
C LEU A 103 13.11 1.05 -6.94
N LYS A 104 12.53 1.90 -7.79
CA LYS A 104 11.81 3.11 -7.37
C LYS A 104 10.35 2.78 -7.10
N VAL A 105 9.93 2.89 -5.83
CA VAL A 105 8.55 2.65 -5.38
C VAL A 105 8.13 3.81 -4.46
N GLY A 106 6.85 4.19 -4.51
CA GLY A 106 6.25 5.17 -3.60
C GLY A 106 4.74 4.96 -3.47
N HIS A 107 4.08 5.67 -2.55
CA HIS A 107 2.63 5.60 -2.35
C HIS A 107 1.93 6.93 -2.66
N GLY A 108 0.68 6.87 -3.13
CA GLY A 108 -0.13 8.03 -3.51
C GLY A 108 -0.91 8.68 -2.37
N GLY A 109 -0.70 8.26 -1.12
CA GLY A 109 -1.32 8.88 0.05
C GLY A 109 -1.21 7.99 1.28
N THR A 110 -0.64 8.52 2.35
CA THR A 110 -0.46 7.78 3.61
C THR A 110 -1.82 7.32 4.15
N LEU A 111 -1.85 6.07 4.58
CA LEU A 111 -2.91 5.49 5.40
C LEU A 111 -2.30 5.20 6.79
N ASP A 112 -3.01 5.59 7.84
CA ASP A 112 -2.56 5.43 9.22
C ASP A 112 -2.27 3.95 9.55
N SER A 113 -1.40 3.69 10.52
CA SER A 113 -1.03 2.31 10.91
C SER A 113 -2.25 1.51 11.38
N ALA A 114 -3.12 2.15 12.16
CA ALA A 114 -4.36 1.58 12.68
C ALA A 114 -5.44 1.35 11.60
N ALA A 115 -5.30 1.96 10.43
CA ALA A 115 -6.25 1.86 9.33
C ALA A 115 -5.83 0.78 8.33
N GLN A 116 -6.81 0.25 7.60
CA GLN A 116 -6.60 -0.74 6.53
C GLN A 116 -7.25 -0.30 5.21
N GLY A 117 -6.99 -1.05 4.13
CA GLY A 117 -7.66 -0.84 2.84
C GLY A 117 -6.71 -0.45 1.72
N VAL A 118 -7.22 0.31 0.75
CA VAL A 118 -6.51 0.65 -0.50
C VAL A 118 -5.30 1.53 -0.23
N LEU A 119 -4.11 1.12 -0.68
CA LEU A 119 -2.94 1.98 -0.81
C LEU A 119 -2.49 1.99 -2.28
N VAL A 120 -2.60 3.14 -2.95
CA VAL A 120 -2.09 3.30 -4.31
C VAL A 120 -0.57 3.36 -4.28
N VAL A 121 0.07 2.51 -5.06
CA VAL A 121 1.52 2.36 -5.18
C VAL A 121 1.93 2.74 -6.60
N GLY A 122 2.97 3.57 -6.71
CA GLY A 122 3.65 3.85 -7.96
C GLY A 122 4.96 3.08 -8.02
N ILE A 123 5.24 2.45 -9.16
CA ILE A 123 6.49 1.75 -9.45
C ILE A 123 7.15 2.36 -10.70
N GLY A 124 8.48 2.45 -10.70
CA GLY A 124 9.25 2.99 -11.82
C GLY A 124 8.86 4.44 -12.12
N ARG A 125 8.56 4.76 -13.40
CA ARG A 125 8.11 6.11 -13.77
C ARG A 125 6.73 6.45 -13.20
N GLY A 126 5.91 5.44 -12.88
CA GLY A 126 4.59 5.62 -12.27
C GLY A 126 4.60 6.37 -10.94
N THR A 127 5.75 6.40 -10.24
CA THR A 127 5.95 7.28 -9.08
C THR A 127 5.67 8.77 -9.34
N LYS A 128 5.82 9.24 -10.58
CA LYS A 128 5.51 10.62 -10.99
C LYS A 128 4.01 10.92 -10.99
N MET A 129 3.17 9.89 -11.11
CA MET A 129 1.71 10.00 -11.10
C MET A 129 1.14 10.05 -9.68
N LEU A 130 1.95 9.80 -8.64
CA LEU A 130 1.46 9.74 -7.26
C LEU A 130 0.98 11.11 -6.74
N THR A 131 1.45 12.21 -7.32
CA THR A 131 1.01 13.56 -6.93
C THR A 131 -0.47 13.77 -7.21
N SER A 132 -1.01 13.30 -8.35
CA SER A 132 -2.44 13.42 -8.64
C SER A 132 -3.31 12.52 -7.76
N MET A 133 -2.74 11.40 -7.29
CA MET A 133 -3.41 10.49 -6.35
C MET A 133 -3.58 11.10 -4.94
N LEU A 134 -2.76 12.09 -4.58
CA LEU A 134 -2.87 12.80 -3.29
C LEU A 134 -4.11 13.70 -3.27
N SER A 135 -4.39 14.42 -4.36
CA SER A 135 -5.53 15.33 -4.48
C SER A 135 -6.85 14.64 -4.86
N GLY A 136 -6.79 13.45 -5.46
CA GLY A 136 -7.98 12.70 -5.87
C GLY A 136 -8.90 12.24 -4.72
N SER A 137 -10.14 11.90 -5.10
CA SER A 137 -11.19 11.37 -4.22
C SER A 137 -10.74 10.11 -3.47
N LYS A 138 -11.18 9.97 -2.23
CA LYS A 138 -10.99 8.79 -1.38
C LYS A 138 -12.32 8.46 -0.72
N ARG A 139 -12.60 7.17 -0.53
CA ARG A 139 -13.78 6.71 0.21
C ARG A 139 -13.35 5.85 1.39
N TYR A 140 -14.03 6.04 2.51
CA TYR A 140 -13.74 5.39 3.77
C TYR A 140 -15.01 4.84 4.41
N ILE A 141 -14.87 3.70 5.06
CA ILE A 141 -15.80 3.22 6.08
C ILE A 141 -15.11 3.41 7.43
N ALA A 142 -15.76 4.13 8.33
CA ALA A 142 -15.19 4.52 9.61
C ALA A 142 -16.14 4.22 10.75
N THR A 143 -15.70 3.41 11.71
CA THR A 143 -16.43 3.14 12.95
C THR A 143 -15.90 4.07 14.04
N GLY A 144 -16.74 4.94 14.57
CA GLY A 144 -16.45 5.76 15.75
C GLY A 144 -16.99 5.12 17.03
N GLU A 145 -16.36 5.44 18.15
CA GLU A 145 -16.82 5.13 19.51
C GLU A 145 -17.13 6.46 20.22
N LEU A 146 -18.40 6.69 20.55
CA LEU A 146 -18.84 7.83 21.37
C LEU A 146 -18.41 7.68 22.82
N GLY A 147 -18.31 8.80 23.51
CA GLY A 147 -18.00 8.89 24.93
C GLY A 147 -16.53 8.74 25.29
N LYS A 148 -15.64 8.54 24.31
CA LYS A 148 -14.18 8.51 24.52
C LYS A 148 -13.45 9.37 23.51
N ALA A 149 -12.56 10.24 23.98
CA ALA A 149 -11.56 10.92 23.16
C ALA A 149 -10.16 10.37 23.45
N THR A 150 -9.30 10.33 22.43
CA THR A 150 -7.89 9.95 22.58
C THR A 150 -6.96 11.00 21.97
N ASP A 151 -5.71 11.06 22.43
CA ASP A 151 -4.70 12.01 21.93
C ASP A 151 -4.35 11.82 20.44
N THR A 152 -4.45 10.60 19.91
CA THR A 152 -4.26 10.29 18.48
C THR A 152 -5.54 10.43 17.65
N LEU A 153 -6.70 10.67 18.28
CA LEU A 153 -8.03 10.64 17.67
C LEU A 153 -8.39 9.29 17.01
N ASP A 154 -7.73 8.22 17.45
CA ASP A 154 -8.06 6.82 17.14
C ASP A 154 -7.84 5.92 18.36
N SER A 155 -8.30 4.68 18.27
CA SER A 155 -8.24 3.69 19.36
C SER A 155 -6.84 3.27 19.79
N THR A 156 -5.77 3.80 19.16
CA THR A 156 -4.38 3.49 19.53
C THR A 156 -3.77 4.51 20.48
N GLY A 157 -4.46 5.64 20.68
CA GLY A 157 -4.03 6.70 21.57
C GLY A 157 -4.38 6.45 23.04
N LYS A 158 -3.90 7.35 23.90
CA LYS A 158 -4.29 7.41 25.30
C LYS A 158 -5.61 8.15 25.42
N VAL A 159 -6.52 7.66 26.27
CA VAL A 159 -7.78 8.34 26.58
C VAL A 159 -7.46 9.69 27.25
N THR A 160 -8.03 10.77 26.71
CA THR A 160 -7.84 12.14 27.21
C THR A 160 -9.11 12.73 27.81
N GLU A 161 -10.27 12.22 27.42
CA GLU A 161 -11.57 12.69 27.89
C GLU A 161 -12.60 11.56 27.76
N GLU A 162 -13.48 11.46 28.75
CA GLU A 162 -14.67 10.61 28.70
C GLU A 162 -15.91 11.48 28.95
N LYS A 163 -16.97 11.26 28.18
CA LYS A 163 -18.23 12.02 28.29
C LYS A 163 -19.43 11.08 28.14
N PRO A 164 -20.59 11.41 28.75
CA PRO A 164 -21.83 10.66 28.53
C PRO A 164 -22.23 10.66 27.05
N TYR A 165 -22.88 9.57 26.63
CA TYR A 165 -23.43 9.41 25.27
C TYR A 165 -24.85 8.82 25.27
N ASP A 166 -25.41 8.51 26.45
CA ASP A 166 -26.65 7.73 26.61
C ASP A 166 -27.88 8.40 25.98
N LYS A 167 -27.83 9.73 25.78
CA LYS A 167 -28.93 10.51 25.20
C LYS A 167 -28.81 10.73 23.69
N ILE A 168 -27.69 10.32 23.08
CA ILE A 168 -27.48 10.50 21.65
C ILE A 168 -28.33 9.47 20.91
N THR A 169 -29.13 9.94 19.95
CA THR A 169 -29.97 9.09 19.09
C THR A 169 -29.36 8.94 17.70
N GLN A 170 -29.92 8.04 16.88
CA GLN A 170 -29.51 7.91 15.49
C GLN A 170 -29.78 9.22 14.72
N GLU A 171 -30.94 9.81 14.99
CA GLU A 171 -31.45 11.03 14.38
C GLU A 171 -30.55 12.23 14.70
N ASP A 172 -30.00 12.29 15.93
CA ASP A 172 -29.04 13.34 16.31
C ASP A 172 -27.77 13.27 15.44
N ILE A 173 -27.24 12.05 15.23
CA ILE A 173 -26.05 11.84 14.40
C ILE A 173 -26.36 12.25 12.96
N GLU A 174 -27.43 11.71 12.38
CA GLU A 174 -27.85 12.02 11.00
C GLU A 174 -28.07 13.51 10.79
N GLY A 175 -28.72 14.18 11.75
CA GLY A 175 -29.03 15.61 11.71
C GLY A 175 -27.80 16.53 11.65
N ILE A 176 -26.67 16.10 12.20
CA ILE A 176 -25.44 16.89 12.17
C ILE A 176 -24.52 16.58 10.98
N LEU A 177 -24.67 15.43 10.30
CA LEU A 177 -23.77 15.03 9.20
C LEU A 177 -23.72 16.05 8.06
N GLN A 178 -24.81 16.77 7.82
CA GLN A 178 -24.88 17.81 6.80
C GLN A 178 -23.88 18.95 7.05
N LYS A 179 -23.54 19.25 8.31
CA LYS A 179 -22.55 20.28 8.69
C LYS A 179 -21.13 19.94 8.23
N PHE A 180 -20.86 18.66 8.00
CA PHE A 180 -19.54 18.14 7.61
C PHE A 180 -19.45 17.79 6.12
N THR A 181 -20.48 18.11 5.33
CA THR A 181 -20.54 17.81 3.90
C THR A 181 -20.31 19.09 3.07
N GLY A 182 -19.66 18.98 1.91
CA GLY A 182 -19.31 20.10 1.04
C GLY A 182 -17.89 20.64 1.28
N ASN A 183 -17.70 21.94 1.02
CA ASN A 183 -16.44 22.62 1.27
C ASN A 183 -16.41 23.15 2.71
N ILE A 184 -15.55 22.58 3.54
CA ILE A 184 -15.49 22.91 4.98
C ILE A 184 -14.05 23.22 5.40
N MET A 185 -13.92 23.80 6.60
CA MET A 185 -12.64 24.01 7.26
C MET A 185 -12.41 22.92 8.29
N GLN A 186 -11.26 22.24 8.24
CA GLN A 186 -10.93 21.18 9.18
C GLN A 186 -9.57 21.42 9.82
N VAL A 187 -9.49 21.21 11.14
CA VAL A 187 -8.23 21.18 11.89
C VAL A 187 -7.61 19.78 11.77
N PRO A 188 -6.40 19.64 11.21
CA PRO A 188 -5.72 18.36 11.13
C PRO A 188 -5.30 17.85 12.51
N PRO A 189 -5.23 16.51 12.71
CA PRO A 189 -4.73 15.95 13.97
C PRO A 189 -3.23 16.25 14.14
N LEU A 190 -2.79 16.34 15.40
CA LEU A 190 -1.37 16.46 15.75
C LEU A 190 -0.57 15.24 15.29
N TYR A 191 -1.14 14.05 15.44
CA TYR A 191 -0.57 12.80 14.90
C TYR A 191 -0.83 12.67 13.39
N SER A 192 -0.22 13.53 12.57
CA SER A 192 -0.38 13.52 11.12
C SER A 192 0.95 13.50 10.35
N ALA A 193 0.86 13.18 9.07
CA ALA A 193 1.98 13.25 8.13
C ALA A 193 2.33 14.69 7.67
N LEU A 194 1.62 15.71 8.17
CA LEU A 194 1.98 17.10 7.94
C LEU A 194 3.36 17.38 8.52
N LYS A 195 4.06 18.36 7.96
CA LYS A 195 5.41 18.71 8.41
C LYS A 195 5.47 20.05 9.11
N LYS A 196 6.35 20.18 10.10
CA LYS A 196 6.86 21.42 10.68
C LYS A 196 8.38 21.36 10.61
N ASP A 197 9.00 22.37 10.01
CA ASP A 197 10.46 22.48 9.87
C ASP A 197 11.11 21.20 9.28
N GLY A 198 10.49 20.66 8.23
CA GLY A 198 10.94 19.46 7.52
C GLY A 198 10.60 18.12 8.20
N GLN A 199 10.21 18.11 9.48
CA GLN A 199 9.88 16.93 10.27
C GLN A 199 8.37 16.70 10.32
N ARG A 200 7.91 15.45 10.35
CA ARG A 200 6.47 15.13 10.44
C ARG A 200 5.94 15.43 11.84
N LEU A 201 4.74 16.00 11.97
CA LEU A 201 4.11 16.28 13.27
C LEU A 201 4.01 15.00 14.11
N SER A 202 3.61 13.88 13.51
CA SER A 202 3.60 12.58 14.20
C SER A 202 4.95 12.15 14.77
N THR A 203 6.07 12.54 14.13
CA THR A 203 7.42 12.22 14.61
C THR A 203 7.77 13.09 15.82
N LEU A 204 7.44 14.38 15.76
CA LEU A 204 7.63 15.32 16.87
C LEU A 204 6.79 14.91 18.10
N MET A 205 5.51 14.59 17.89
CA MET A 205 4.62 14.11 18.96
C MET A 205 5.12 12.83 19.63
N LYS A 206 5.63 11.86 18.85
CA LYS A 206 6.21 10.62 19.41
C LYS A 206 7.50 10.85 20.21
N ARG A 207 8.21 11.96 19.98
CA ARG A 207 9.37 12.37 20.77
C ARG A 207 9.01 13.17 22.03
N GLY A 208 7.72 13.45 22.25
CA GLY A 208 7.26 14.28 23.36
C GLY A 208 7.49 15.77 23.14
N GLU A 209 7.75 16.21 21.90
CA GLU A 209 7.91 17.63 21.60
C GLU A 209 6.56 18.34 21.61
N THR A 210 6.50 19.55 22.18
CA THR A 210 5.31 20.39 22.17
C THR A 210 5.05 20.91 20.75
N VAL A 211 3.97 20.43 20.14
CA VAL A 211 3.54 20.83 18.80
C VAL A 211 2.19 21.53 18.89
N GLU A 212 2.16 22.79 18.49
CA GLU A 212 0.91 23.53 18.37
C GLU A 212 0.02 22.96 17.26
N ALA A 213 -1.30 23.02 17.49
CA ALA A 213 -2.28 22.67 16.48
C ALA A 213 -2.11 23.52 15.22
N ARG A 214 -2.19 22.89 14.05
CA ARG A 214 -2.19 23.61 12.78
C ARG A 214 -3.53 24.34 12.61
N PRO A 215 -3.55 25.50 11.94
CA PRO A 215 -4.80 26.18 11.63
C PRO A 215 -5.71 25.28 10.79
N ALA A 216 -7.02 25.54 10.86
CA ALA A 216 -7.98 24.87 10.01
C ALA A 216 -7.64 25.14 8.52
N ARG A 217 -7.85 24.13 7.68
CA ARG A 217 -7.57 24.17 6.24
C ARG A 217 -8.78 23.77 5.42
N PRO A 218 -8.92 24.28 4.19
CA PRO A 218 -10.02 23.89 3.31
C PRO A 218 -9.88 22.42 2.92
N VAL A 219 -11.00 21.71 2.99
CA VAL A 219 -11.16 20.32 2.56
C VAL A 219 -12.54 20.17 1.92
N THR A 220 -12.69 19.18 1.04
CA THR A 220 -13.96 18.86 0.39
C THR A 220 -14.43 17.50 0.82
N VAL A 221 -15.69 17.42 1.21
CA VAL A 221 -16.40 16.19 1.52
C VAL A 221 -17.53 16.05 0.52
N HIS A 222 -17.48 15.00 -0.31
CA HIS A 222 -18.45 14.77 -1.38
C HIS A 222 -19.74 14.17 -0.83
N SER A 223 -19.65 13.25 0.12
CA SER A 223 -20.80 12.65 0.78
C SER A 223 -20.40 12.06 2.14
N ILE A 224 -21.32 12.14 3.12
CA ILE A 224 -21.26 11.39 4.36
C ILE A 224 -22.64 10.76 4.59
N SER A 225 -22.66 9.50 5.00
CA SER A 225 -23.89 8.81 5.41
C SER A 225 -23.63 7.91 6.61
N LEU A 226 -24.62 7.79 7.48
CA LEU A 226 -24.62 6.83 8.59
C LEU A 226 -25.05 5.46 8.05
N LEU A 227 -24.23 4.44 8.25
CA LEU A 227 -24.52 3.07 7.81
C LEU A 227 -25.10 2.21 8.93
N LYS A 228 -24.63 2.42 10.17
CA LYS A 228 -25.05 1.65 11.33
C LYS A 228 -24.87 2.50 12.58
N TYR A 229 -25.86 2.44 13.47
CA TYR A 229 -25.75 2.97 14.83
C TYR A 229 -26.08 1.88 15.85
N GLN A 230 -25.14 1.62 16.75
CA GLN A 230 -25.28 0.69 17.86
C GLN A 230 -24.45 1.25 19.02
N PRO A 231 -25.00 2.16 19.84
CA PRO A 231 -24.25 2.89 20.85
C PRO A 231 -23.37 1.97 21.72
N PRO A 232 -22.14 2.41 22.07
CA PRO A 232 -21.55 3.71 21.74
C PRO A 232 -21.04 3.83 20.28
N PHE A 233 -21.23 2.81 19.45
CA PHE A 233 -20.62 2.75 18.12
C PHE A 233 -21.50 3.31 17.00
N PHE A 234 -20.88 4.02 16.06
CA PHE A 234 -21.51 4.46 14.82
C PHE A 234 -20.58 4.22 13.64
N THR A 235 -21.12 3.83 12.48
CA THR A 235 -20.35 3.56 11.27
C THR A 235 -20.74 4.52 10.16
N LEU A 236 -19.77 5.26 9.62
CA LEU A 236 -19.97 6.22 8.53
C LEU A 236 -19.38 5.69 7.22
N ASP A 237 -20.05 5.98 6.11
CA ASP A 237 -19.47 5.97 4.76
C ASP A 237 -19.20 7.40 4.32
N VAL A 238 -17.94 7.68 4.00
CA VAL A 238 -17.44 9.02 3.70
C VAL A 238 -16.67 9.02 2.39
N GLU A 239 -17.10 9.83 1.43
CA GLU A 239 -16.33 10.15 0.22
C GLU A 239 -15.81 11.59 0.30
N CYS A 240 -14.51 11.80 0.15
CA CYS A 240 -13.85 13.07 0.39
C CYS A 240 -12.65 13.32 -0.54
N GLY A 241 -12.21 14.56 -0.64
CA GLY A 241 -11.02 14.96 -1.37
C GLY A 241 -9.70 14.65 -0.66
N GLY A 242 -8.60 15.12 -1.25
CA GLY A 242 -7.27 15.02 -0.66
C GLY A 242 -7.10 15.78 0.66
N GLY A 243 -6.49 15.11 1.65
CA GLY A 243 -6.08 15.73 2.91
C GLY A 243 -7.19 15.97 3.93
N PHE A 244 -8.37 15.39 3.71
CA PHE A 244 -9.40 15.22 4.73
C PHE A 244 -8.99 14.15 5.74
N TYR A 245 -9.17 14.42 7.03
CA TYR A 245 -8.85 13.51 8.13
C TYR A 245 -10.13 12.95 8.76
N ILE A 246 -10.38 11.66 8.55
CA ILE A 246 -11.51 10.94 9.15
C ILE A 246 -11.46 10.98 10.68
N ARG A 247 -10.26 10.94 11.25
CA ARG A 247 -10.05 11.06 12.70
C ARG A 247 -10.53 12.40 13.27
N SER A 248 -10.25 13.51 12.58
CA SER A 248 -10.80 14.81 12.95
C SER A 248 -12.32 14.85 12.79
N LEU A 249 -12.87 14.32 11.69
CA LEU A 249 -14.32 14.23 11.48
C LEU A 249 -15.03 13.54 12.66
N VAL A 250 -14.57 12.36 13.06
CA VAL A 250 -15.17 11.61 14.17
C VAL A 250 -15.07 12.39 15.48
N SER A 251 -13.91 13.00 15.77
CA SER A 251 -13.75 13.86 16.95
C SER A 251 -14.71 15.05 16.94
N ASP A 252 -14.86 15.72 15.80
CA ASP A 252 -15.71 16.90 15.67
C ASP A 252 -17.20 16.55 15.73
N ILE A 253 -17.61 15.39 15.20
CA ILE A 253 -18.96 14.83 15.40
C ILE A 253 -19.24 14.64 16.90
N GLY A 254 -18.31 14.04 17.65
CA GLY A 254 -18.47 13.87 19.09
C GLY A 254 -18.70 15.19 19.83
N LYS A 255 -17.93 16.24 19.48
CA LYS A 255 -18.09 17.58 20.06
C LYS A 255 -19.43 18.21 19.72
N GLU A 256 -19.88 18.10 18.46
CA GLU A 256 -21.15 18.65 18.00
C GLU A 256 -22.34 18.01 18.72
N LEU A 257 -22.22 16.73 19.08
CA LEU A 257 -23.21 15.99 19.89
C LEU A 257 -23.08 16.26 21.40
N SER A 258 -22.31 17.29 21.81
CA SER A 258 -22.03 17.60 23.21
C SER A 258 -21.42 16.43 24.00
N SER A 259 -20.68 15.56 23.32
CA SER A 259 -19.96 14.42 23.89
C SER A 259 -18.50 14.46 23.41
N CYS A 260 -17.89 13.30 23.23
CA CYS A 260 -16.62 13.12 22.54
C CYS A 260 -16.63 11.79 21.76
N ALA A 261 -15.70 11.63 20.81
CA ALA A 261 -15.59 10.39 20.05
C ALA A 261 -14.17 10.18 19.52
N THR A 262 -13.85 8.91 19.25
CA THR A 262 -12.59 8.48 18.64
C THR A 262 -12.83 7.42 17.56
N VAL A 263 -11.93 7.32 16.59
CA VAL A 263 -12.02 6.29 15.55
C VAL A 263 -11.61 4.93 16.12
N LEU A 264 -12.54 3.97 16.09
CA LEU A 264 -12.27 2.58 16.47
C LEU A 264 -11.69 1.77 15.29
N GLU A 265 -12.34 1.87 14.13
CA GLU A 265 -11.93 1.17 12.91
C GLU A 265 -11.99 2.09 11.71
N LEU A 266 -11.02 1.94 10.80
CA LEU A 266 -10.95 2.74 9.60
C LEU A 266 -10.49 1.90 8.41
N THR A 267 -11.34 1.85 7.39
CA THR A 267 -11.05 1.16 6.13
C THR A 267 -11.15 2.12 4.96
N ARG A 268 -10.05 2.37 4.24
CA ARG A 268 -10.08 3.09 2.96
C ARG A 268 -10.55 2.15 1.86
N THR A 269 -11.81 2.27 1.46
CA THR A 269 -12.43 1.41 0.45
C THR A 269 -12.13 1.85 -0.98
N LYS A 270 -11.75 3.12 -1.19
CA LYS A 270 -11.39 3.68 -2.51
C LYS A 270 -10.32 4.75 -2.41
N GLN A 271 -9.46 4.83 -3.43
CA GLN A 271 -8.59 5.97 -3.70
C GLN A 271 -8.49 6.20 -5.22
N GLY A 272 -8.95 7.36 -5.70
CA GLY A 272 -9.08 7.63 -7.12
C GLY A 272 -9.97 6.57 -7.78
N PRO A 273 -9.54 5.96 -8.90
CA PRO A 273 -10.29 4.88 -9.53
C PRO A 273 -10.14 3.52 -8.83
N PHE A 274 -9.21 3.39 -7.88
CA PHE A 274 -8.88 2.12 -7.26
C PHE A 274 -9.79 1.81 -6.08
N THR A 275 -10.47 0.69 -6.12
CA THR A 275 -11.34 0.17 -5.05
C THR A 275 -10.70 -1.03 -4.35
N LEU A 276 -11.02 -1.23 -3.08
CA LEU A 276 -10.54 -2.35 -2.27
C LEU A 276 -10.91 -3.70 -2.88
N ALA A 277 -12.17 -3.88 -3.27
CA ALA A 277 -12.67 -5.17 -3.77
C ALA A 277 -12.07 -5.60 -5.12
N GLN A 278 -11.88 -4.66 -6.05
CA GLN A 278 -11.50 -4.99 -7.44
C GLN A 278 -10.01 -4.83 -7.74
N HIS A 279 -9.31 -3.93 -7.04
CA HIS A 279 -8.00 -3.45 -7.48
C HIS A 279 -6.86 -3.70 -6.48
N ALA A 280 -7.17 -3.75 -5.18
CA ALA A 280 -6.15 -3.85 -4.15
C ALA A 280 -5.61 -5.29 -4.07
N LEU A 281 -4.36 -5.48 -4.48
CA LEU A 281 -3.71 -6.79 -4.40
C LEU A 281 -3.47 -7.20 -2.92
N PRO A 282 -3.96 -8.37 -2.48
CA PRO A 282 -3.57 -8.94 -1.20
C PRO A 282 -2.10 -9.38 -1.23
N GLU A 283 -1.52 -9.60 -0.05
CA GLU A 283 -0.07 -9.69 0.13
C GLU A 283 0.59 -10.92 -0.51
N ASP A 284 -0.16 -12.00 -0.62
CA ASP A 284 0.19 -13.24 -1.31
C ASP A 284 0.30 -13.05 -2.83
N ARG A 285 -0.35 -12.01 -3.37
CA ARG A 285 -0.31 -11.63 -4.79
C ARG A 285 0.65 -10.50 -5.11
N TRP A 286 1.60 -10.21 -4.23
CA TRP A 286 2.66 -9.23 -4.50
C TRP A 286 3.81 -9.84 -5.30
N THR A 287 3.47 -10.48 -6.41
CA THR A 287 4.45 -11.05 -7.34
C THR A 287 4.73 -10.10 -8.50
N ILE A 288 5.89 -10.22 -9.14
CA ILE A 288 6.24 -9.45 -10.35
C ILE A 288 5.17 -9.64 -11.44
N ASN A 289 4.64 -10.86 -11.57
CA ASN A 289 3.61 -11.21 -12.56
C ASN A 289 2.25 -10.57 -12.24
N ASP A 290 1.78 -10.70 -11.00
CA ASP A 290 0.50 -10.13 -10.57
C ASP A 290 0.51 -8.60 -10.65
N ILE A 291 1.61 -7.95 -10.25
CA ILE A 291 1.75 -6.50 -10.37
C ILE A 291 1.76 -6.10 -11.85
N ALA A 292 2.47 -6.83 -12.73
CA ALA A 292 2.44 -6.55 -14.16
C ALA A 292 1.02 -6.65 -14.75
N GLN A 293 0.22 -7.63 -14.31
CA GLN A 293 -1.18 -7.76 -14.72
C GLN A 293 -2.03 -6.62 -14.15
N SER A 294 -1.85 -6.28 -12.88
CA SER A 294 -2.57 -5.18 -12.23
C SER A 294 -2.28 -3.84 -12.93
N LEU A 295 -1.01 -3.55 -13.24
CA LEU A 295 -0.62 -2.35 -13.99
C LEU A 295 -1.31 -2.25 -15.36
N LYS A 296 -1.41 -3.36 -16.10
CA LYS A 296 -2.13 -3.41 -17.39
C LYS A 296 -3.62 -3.07 -17.21
N ARG A 297 -4.28 -3.68 -16.22
CA ARG A 297 -5.70 -3.41 -15.91
C ARG A 297 -5.91 -1.95 -15.51
N CYS A 298 -5.07 -1.46 -14.61
CA CYS A 298 -5.19 -0.14 -14.01
C CYS A 298 -4.83 1.02 -14.95
N THR A 299 -4.02 0.78 -15.98
CA THR A 299 -3.66 1.83 -16.96
C THR A 299 -4.90 2.40 -17.65
N SER A 300 -5.92 1.57 -17.89
CA SER A 300 -7.18 1.98 -18.52
C SER A 300 -8.06 2.89 -17.65
N LEU A 301 -7.80 2.94 -16.34
CA LEU A 301 -8.61 3.68 -15.37
C LEU A 301 -8.14 5.12 -15.14
N LEU A 302 -6.98 5.46 -15.69
CA LEU A 302 -6.31 6.72 -15.44
C LEU A 302 -6.60 7.67 -16.59
N PRO A 303 -6.91 8.95 -16.32
CA PRO A 303 -7.04 9.96 -17.36
C PRO A 303 -5.86 9.91 -18.34
N GLU A 304 -6.11 10.03 -19.64
CA GLU A 304 -5.07 9.93 -20.69
C GLU A 304 -3.88 10.86 -20.42
N GLU A 305 -4.14 12.03 -19.82
CA GLU A 305 -3.15 13.03 -19.40
C GLU A 305 -2.08 12.48 -18.44
N LEU A 306 -2.42 11.44 -17.67
CA LEU A 306 -1.50 10.78 -16.75
C LEU A 306 -0.79 9.58 -17.39
N THR A 307 -1.23 9.12 -18.56
CA THR A 307 -0.62 7.99 -19.25
C THR A 307 0.66 8.43 -19.97
N PHE A 308 1.74 7.65 -19.86
CA PHE A 308 2.98 7.94 -20.57
C PHE A 308 2.75 7.75 -22.08
N LYS A 309 2.62 8.84 -22.85
CA LYS A 309 2.74 8.78 -24.31
C LYS A 309 4.06 8.08 -24.64
N LYS A 310 3.98 6.91 -25.28
CA LYS A 310 5.15 6.29 -25.91
C LYS A 310 5.66 7.30 -26.94
N SER A 311 6.89 7.79 -26.74
CA SER A 311 7.58 8.56 -27.76
C SER A 311 7.61 7.75 -29.06
N LYS A 312 7.13 8.32 -30.15
CA LYS A 312 7.35 7.83 -31.51
C LYS A 312 8.84 7.54 -31.67
N SER A 313 9.18 6.32 -32.05
CA SER A 313 10.45 6.00 -32.67
C SER A 313 10.46 6.66 -34.06
N GLU A 314 11.30 7.67 -34.26
CA GLU A 314 11.72 8.05 -35.61
C GLU A 314 12.92 7.17 -36.03
N PRO A 315 13.00 6.76 -37.31
CA PRO A 315 14.11 5.96 -37.81
C PRO A 315 15.34 6.84 -38.10
N SER A 316 16.50 6.25 -37.80
CA SER A 316 17.88 6.60 -38.17
C SER A 316 18.11 7.71 -39.20
N SER A 317 19.00 8.65 -38.85
CA SER A 317 20.08 9.08 -39.74
C SER A 317 21.34 9.31 -38.91
N ASP A 318 22.41 8.62 -39.29
CA ASP A 318 23.77 8.80 -38.80
C ASP A 318 24.19 10.27 -38.78
N GLN A 319 24.77 10.70 -37.67
CA GLN A 319 25.96 11.55 -37.68
C GLN A 319 26.63 11.53 -36.31
N ALA A 320 27.84 10.96 -36.30
CA ALA A 320 28.75 10.90 -35.18
C ALA A 320 29.16 12.30 -34.70
N LEU A 321 29.35 12.47 -33.39
CA LEU A 321 30.36 13.37 -32.82
C LEU A 321 30.59 13.04 -31.33
N SER A 322 31.69 12.31 -31.12
CA SER A 322 32.70 12.47 -30.07
C SER A 322 32.28 12.66 -28.60
N CYS A 323 32.66 11.68 -27.79
CA CYS A 323 32.61 11.62 -26.33
C CYS A 323 33.83 12.31 -25.70
N GLY A 324 33.62 13.20 -24.74
CA GLY A 324 34.64 13.73 -23.84
C GLY A 324 34.31 13.41 -22.37
N TYR A 325 34.92 12.35 -21.84
CA TYR A 325 34.96 12.06 -20.41
C TYR A 325 35.93 13.03 -19.71
N ILE A 326 35.48 13.69 -18.64
CA ILE A 326 36.38 14.35 -17.67
C ILE A 326 36.48 13.43 -16.45
N THR A 327 37.64 12.83 -16.28
CA THR A 327 38.07 12.06 -15.11
C THR A 327 39.03 12.94 -14.32
N LEU A 328 38.72 13.24 -13.05
CA LEU A 328 39.65 13.88 -12.12
C LEU A 328 40.05 12.87 -11.03
N ARG A 329 41.29 12.39 -11.10
CA ARG A 329 42.07 11.81 -9.98
C ARG A 329 43.54 12.20 -10.18
N GLU A 330 44.04 13.03 -9.28
CA GLU A 330 45.07 12.70 -8.26
C GLU A 330 46.50 12.92 -8.77
N THR A 331 47.15 13.97 -8.25
CA THR A 331 48.58 13.89 -7.89
C THR A 331 48.82 14.69 -6.61
N LYS A 332 49.17 13.93 -5.58
CA LYS A 332 49.74 14.32 -4.29
C LYS A 332 51.11 14.99 -4.51
N ARG A 333 51.40 16.07 -3.78
CA ARG A 333 52.76 16.45 -3.39
C ARG A 333 52.71 17.30 -2.11
N GLU A 334 53.39 16.78 -1.09
CA GLU A 334 53.78 17.45 0.16
C GLU A 334 54.63 18.69 -0.14
N ASP A 335 54.47 19.79 0.61
CA ASP A 335 55.41 20.12 1.69
C ASP A 335 54.94 21.33 2.54
N ASP A 336 54.96 21.09 3.84
CA ASP A 336 55.33 21.94 4.98
C ASP A 336 55.05 23.46 5.10
N THR A 337 54.60 23.79 6.32
CA THR A 337 54.99 24.93 7.21
C THR A 337 53.91 25.94 7.60
N VAL A 338 53.18 25.61 8.68
CA VAL A 338 53.13 26.34 9.97
C VAL A 338 53.17 27.89 9.96
N LYS A 339 52.07 28.57 10.35
CA LYS A 339 51.88 29.36 11.62
C LYS A 339 50.67 30.31 11.56
N THR A 340 49.75 30.08 12.50
CA THR A 340 49.06 31.01 13.41
C THR A 340 48.72 32.44 12.94
N LEU A 341 47.41 32.71 12.81
CA LEU A 341 46.61 33.68 13.60
C LEU A 341 45.13 33.28 13.50
#